data_AF-A0A6V7PTA1-F1
#
_entry.id   AF-A0A6V7PTA1-F1
#
_cell.length_a   1.000
_cell.length_b   1.000
_cell.length_c   1.000
_cell.angle_alpha   90.00
_cell.angle_beta   90.00
_cell.angle_gamma   90.00
#
_symmetry.space_group_name_H-M   'P 1'
#
loop_
_entity.id
_entity.type
_entity.pdbx_description
1 polymer ?
#
loop_
_entity_poly.entity_id
_entity_poly.type
_entity_poly.pdbx_seq_one_letter_code
_entity_poly.pdbx_strand_id
1 'polypeptide(L)'
;MAYKKPYSSLLFALLLSALAAGTLASACATGYYAYVNLAFLTTFGNGQTPVLNLAGHCDPSSGGCTGLTSDIQSCQSSGVKVLLSLGGASGSYSLSSTADAQSVADYLWNNFLGGSSSSRPLGAAVLDGIDFDIESGGSAHYDDLANFLSQKQVLLTAAPQCVYPDANLGPALQTGLFDYVWVQFYNNPGCEYTSGSTSNLISSWGLGRAACRPPTSLWGSRHPPTPRERLHPPRRVDIAGFAGDQGLCQVRRDHAVEPLLRRSKWIQCCSPWQRVICYLEFQSL
;
A
#
# COMPACT_ATOMS: atom_id res chain seq x y z
N MET A 1 -10.96 -11.61 -33.90
CA MET A 1 -11.56 -10.97 -32.71
C MET A 1 -10.89 -11.57 -31.48
N ALA A 2 -10.06 -10.78 -30.79
CA ALA A 2 -9.26 -11.28 -29.67
C ALA A 2 -10.13 -11.43 -28.42
N TYR A 3 -10.24 -12.66 -27.92
CA TYR A 3 -10.91 -13.01 -26.67
C TYR A 3 -10.04 -12.53 -25.49
N LYS A 4 -10.39 -11.39 -24.88
CA LYS A 4 -9.81 -10.98 -23.59
C LYS A 4 -10.32 -11.94 -22.51
N LYS A 5 -9.44 -12.76 -21.94
CA LYS A 5 -9.74 -13.63 -20.80
C LYS A 5 -9.99 -12.80 -19.53
N PRO A 6 -11.00 -13.12 -18.71
CA PRO A 6 -11.24 -12.46 -17.43
C PRO A 6 -10.39 -13.15 -16.36
N TYR A 7 -9.17 -12.65 -16.11
CA TYR A 7 -8.38 -13.11 -14.96
C TYR A 7 -8.70 -12.23 -13.75
N SER A 8 -9.30 -12.87 -12.75
CA SER A 8 -9.67 -12.29 -11.47
C SER A 8 -8.43 -11.96 -10.65
N SER A 9 -8.35 -10.70 -10.26
CA SER A 9 -7.28 -10.02 -9.53
C SER A 9 -6.93 -10.70 -8.20
N LEU A 10 -5.69 -11.16 -8.05
CA LEU A 10 -5.05 -11.32 -6.75
C LEU A 10 -4.32 -10.01 -6.46
N LEU A 11 -4.83 -9.25 -5.50
CA LEU A 11 -4.24 -8.00 -5.02
C LEU A 11 -2.97 -8.31 -4.23
N PHE A 12 -1.81 -8.12 -4.87
CA PHE A 12 -0.53 -7.98 -4.19
C PHE A 12 -0.15 -6.50 -4.22
N ALA A 13 -0.14 -5.85 -3.05
CA ALA A 13 0.75 -4.72 -2.84
C ALA A 13 2.13 -5.35 -2.65
N LEU A 14 3.03 -5.10 -3.58
CA LEU A 14 4.44 -5.40 -3.37
C LEU A 14 5.12 -4.06 -3.09
N LEU A 15 5.79 -3.94 -1.95
CA LEU A 15 7.05 -3.19 -1.88
C LEU A 15 7.91 -3.66 -3.06
N LEU A 16 8.09 -2.82 -4.07
CA LEU A 16 8.93 -3.18 -5.21
C LEU A 16 10.40 -3.11 -4.78
N SER A 17 10.88 -4.11 -4.05
CA SER A 17 12.26 -4.58 -4.24
C SER A 17 12.25 -5.47 -5.48
N ALA A 18 12.11 -4.85 -6.66
CA ALA A 18 12.14 -5.57 -7.92
C ALA A 18 13.56 -6.12 -8.17
N LEU A 19 13.85 -7.26 -7.56
CA LEU A 19 15.01 -8.11 -7.83
C LEU A 19 14.95 -8.80 -9.20
N ALA A 20 14.08 -8.33 -10.11
CA ALA A 20 14.12 -8.68 -11.52
C ALA A 20 14.19 -7.39 -12.34
N ALA A 21 15.37 -7.12 -12.89
CA ALA A 21 15.75 -6.08 -13.85
C ALA A 21 14.65 -5.66 -14.86
N GLY A 22 13.68 -4.87 -14.42
CA GLY A 22 12.53 -4.43 -15.20
C GLY A 22 12.15 -3.00 -14.86
N THR A 23 11.54 -2.30 -15.82
CA THR A 23 11.04 -0.94 -15.62
C THR A 23 9.71 -0.95 -14.87
N LEU A 24 9.34 0.18 -14.27
CA LEU A 24 8.04 0.34 -13.61
C LEU A 24 6.89 0.08 -14.60
N ALA A 25 7.01 0.57 -15.84
CA ALA A 25 6.03 0.29 -16.88
C ALA A 25 5.87 -1.22 -17.16
N SER A 26 6.96 -1.97 -17.19
CA SER A 26 6.92 -3.42 -17.43
C SER A 26 6.22 -4.17 -16.30
N ALA A 27 6.43 -3.76 -15.04
CA ALA A 27 5.74 -4.33 -13.89
C ALA A 27 4.23 -4.11 -13.98
N CYS A 28 3.78 -2.88 -14.27
CA CYS A 28 2.36 -2.56 -14.42
C CYS A 28 1.71 -3.27 -15.62
N ALA A 29 2.45 -3.45 -16.71
CA ALA A 29 1.96 -4.14 -17.91
C ALA A 29 1.69 -5.65 -17.70
N THR A 30 2.19 -6.24 -16.60
CA THR A 30 1.89 -7.64 -16.27
C THR A 30 0.39 -7.88 -16.00
N GLY A 31 -0.34 -6.84 -15.57
CA GLY A 31 -1.73 -6.94 -15.14
C GLY A 31 -1.93 -7.64 -13.80
N TYR A 32 -0.85 -7.91 -13.05
CA TYR A 32 -0.94 -8.55 -11.73
C TYR A 32 -1.21 -7.57 -10.59
N TYR A 33 -0.85 -6.30 -10.77
CA TYR A 33 -0.86 -5.31 -9.69
C TYR A 33 -1.98 -4.29 -9.88
N ALA A 34 -2.72 -4.02 -8.80
CA ALA A 34 -3.65 -2.89 -8.74
C ALA A 34 -3.00 -1.65 -8.08
N TYR A 35 -1.95 -1.87 -7.28
CA TYR A 35 -1.20 -0.85 -6.56
C TYR A 35 0.29 -1.14 -6.71
N VAL A 36 1.10 -0.09 -6.82
CA VAL A 36 2.56 -0.14 -6.79
C VAL A 36 3.07 0.93 -5.83
N ASN A 37 3.87 0.53 -4.86
CA ASN A 37 4.55 1.43 -3.92
C ASN A 37 5.97 1.68 -4.40
N LEU A 38 6.28 2.95 -4.72
CA LEU A 38 7.63 3.40 -5.04
C LEU A 38 8.42 3.54 -3.74
N ALA A 39 9.32 2.59 -3.53
CA ALA A 39 10.09 2.41 -2.32
C ALA A 39 11.53 2.91 -2.55
N PHE A 40 12.05 3.92 -1.83
CA PHE A 40 11.46 4.64 -0.70
C PHE A 40 11.93 6.10 -0.59
N LEU A 41 11.15 6.94 0.10
CA LEU A 41 11.66 8.15 0.73
C LEU A 41 12.31 7.79 2.08
N THR A 42 13.62 7.55 2.09
CA THR A 42 14.37 6.97 3.22
C THR A 42 14.85 8.00 4.23
N THR A 43 14.75 9.30 3.94
CA THR A 43 15.14 10.37 4.85
C THR A 43 14.13 11.49 4.77
N PHE A 44 13.61 11.94 5.90
CA PHE A 44 12.71 13.09 6.03
C PHE A 44 12.53 13.48 7.51
N GLY A 45 11.94 14.65 7.75
CA GLY A 45 11.68 15.18 9.09
C GLY A 45 12.95 15.63 9.82
N ASN A 46 12.77 16.22 11.00
CA ASN A 46 13.80 16.84 11.83
C ASN A 46 14.63 17.90 11.08
N GLY A 47 14.03 18.62 10.14
CA GLY A 47 14.73 19.62 9.31
C GLY A 47 15.72 19.04 8.29
N GLN A 48 15.75 17.73 8.11
CA GLN A 48 16.59 17.09 7.09
C GLN A 48 16.07 17.40 5.68
N THR A 49 16.97 17.46 4.71
CA THR A 49 16.57 17.45 3.29
C THR A 49 16.09 16.05 2.92
N PRO A 50 14.87 15.88 2.40
CA PRO A 50 14.37 14.54 2.13
C PRO A 50 15.15 13.82 1.03
N VAL A 51 15.35 12.51 1.19
CA VAL A 51 16.11 11.66 0.25
C VAL A 51 15.22 10.55 -0.28
N LEU A 52 15.05 10.53 -1.59
CA LEU A 52 14.47 9.43 -2.34
C LEU A 52 15.58 8.45 -2.71
N ASN A 53 15.37 7.16 -2.48
CA ASN A 53 16.28 6.10 -2.87
C ASN A 53 15.52 5.03 -3.65
N LEU A 54 15.86 4.88 -4.93
CA LEU A 54 15.29 3.87 -5.83
C LEU A 54 16.36 2.82 -6.22
N ALA A 55 17.29 2.54 -5.30
CA ALA A 55 18.40 1.64 -5.49
C ALA A 55 19.15 1.90 -6.82
N GLY A 56 19.40 0.86 -7.60
CA GLY A 56 20.09 0.96 -8.89
C GLY A 56 19.22 1.39 -10.08
N HIS A 57 17.93 1.73 -9.89
CA HIS A 57 17.03 2.03 -11.01
C HIS A 57 17.32 3.38 -11.66
N CYS A 58 17.58 4.39 -10.84
CA CYS A 58 17.94 5.74 -11.27
C CYS A 58 18.46 6.54 -10.06
N ASP A 59 19.12 7.67 -10.32
CA ASP A 59 19.62 8.57 -9.27
C ASP A 59 18.77 9.86 -9.20
N PRO A 60 17.99 10.08 -8.13
CA PRO A 60 17.21 11.30 -7.98
C PRO A 60 18.07 12.56 -7.78
N SER A 61 19.27 12.43 -7.20
CA SER A 61 20.12 13.58 -6.84
C SER A 61 20.70 14.29 -8.06
N SER A 62 20.89 13.56 -9.16
CA SER A 62 21.29 14.09 -10.47
C SER A 62 20.11 14.39 -11.40
N GLY A 63 18.87 14.24 -10.93
CA GLY A 63 17.65 14.37 -11.76
C GLY A 63 17.42 13.17 -12.70
N GLY A 64 18.20 12.09 -12.56
CA GLY A 64 18.13 10.90 -13.40
C GLY A 64 16.83 10.10 -13.26
N CYS A 65 16.03 10.35 -12.22
CA CYS A 65 14.73 9.69 -12.02
C CYS A 65 13.54 10.42 -12.67
N THR A 66 13.74 11.59 -13.28
CA THR A 66 12.65 12.35 -13.90
C THR A 66 11.99 11.61 -15.07
N GLY A 67 12.72 10.70 -15.73
CA GLY A 67 12.21 9.82 -16.77
C GLY A 67 11.11 8.86 -16.31
N LEU A 68 10.98 8.60 -15.00
CA LEU A 68 9.91 7.75 -14.46
C LEU A 68 8.51 8.34 -14.64
N THR A 69 8.39 9.62 -15.01
CA THR A 69 7.08 10.24 -15.32
C THR A 69 6.28 9.43 -16.35
N SER A 70 6.91 8.95 -17.44
CA SER A 70 6.21 8.18 -18.48
C SER A 70 5.76 6.81 -17.98
N ASP A 71 6.55 6.18 -17.12
CA ASP A 71 6.24 4.87 -16.55
C ASP A 71 5.09 4.95 -15.56
N ILE A 72 5.11 5.96 -14.68
CA ILE A 72 4.02 6.23 -13.74
C ILE A 72 2.71 6.47 -14.48
N GLN A 73 2.72 7.32 -15.51
CA GLN A 73 1.53 7.60 -16.32
C GLN A 73 1.05 6.35 -17.07
N SER A 74 1.97 5.50 -17.53
CA SER A 74 1.62 4.22 -18.16
C SER A 74 0.91 3.29 -17.19
N CYS A 75 1.41 3.16 -15.95
CA CYS A 75 0.74 2.43 -14.87
C CYS A 75 -0.66 2.96 -14.60
N GLN A 76 -0.78 4.28 -14.40
CA GLN A 76 -2.06 4.95 -14.11
C GLN A 76 -3.07 4.77 -15.25
N SER A 77 -2.63 4.86 -16.50
CA SER A 77 -3.48 4.61 -17.68
C SER A 77 -3.99 3.17 -17.76
N SER A 78 -3.26 2.23 -17.14
CA SER A 78 -3.64 0.81 -17.02
C SER A 78 -4.51 0.54 -15.80
N GLY A 79 -4.89 1.58 -15.04
CA GLY A 79 -5.70 1.46 -13.82
C GLY A 79 -4.91 1.09 -12.57
N VAL A 80 -3.58 1.05 -12.64
CA VAL A 80 -2.70 0.77 -11.49
C VAL A 80 -2.46 2.06 -10.71
N LYS A 81 -2.67 2.01 -9.39
CA LYS A 81 -2.40 3.12 -8.48
C LYS A 81 -0.92 3.15 -8.11
N VAL A 82 -0.27 4.30 -8.23
CA VAL A 82 1.15 4.46 -7.92
C VAL A 82 1.31 5.38 -6.72
N LEU A 83 1.88 4.86 -5.63
CA LEU A 83 2.09 5.58 -4.37
C LEU A 83 3.58 5.77 -4.10
N LEU A 84 3.94 6.80 -3.34
CA LEU A 84 5.28 6.91 -2.75
C LEU A 84 5.27 6.29 -1.36
N SER A 85 6.18 5.36 -1.08
CA SER A 85 6.32 4.79 0.26
C SER A 85 7.39 5.54 1.07
N LEU A 86 7.00 5.93 2.28
CA LEU A 86 7.85 6.63 3.25
C LEU A 86 8.48 5.61 4.20
N GLY A 87 9.76 5.77 4.48
CA GLY A 87 10.46 4.99 5.48
C GLY A 87 11.16 3.75 4.92
N GLY A 88 10.64 2.57 5.27
CA GLY A 88 11.23 1.26 5.01
C GLY A 88 12.29 0.85 6.05
N ALA A 89 12.76 -0.39 5.96
CA ALA A 89 13.66 -1.03 6.93
C ALA A 89 14.99 -0.30 7.22
N SER A 90 15.39 0.69 6.43
CA SER A 90 16.62 1.45 6.62
C SER A 90 16.45 2.90 6.18
N GLY A 91 16.96 3.84 6.97
CA GLY A 91 16.83 5.26 6.70
C GLY A 91 17.06 6.14 7.94
N SER A 92 16.81 7.43 7.78
CA SER A 92 16.85 8.43 8.87
C SER A 92 15.58 9.27 8.81
N TYR A 93 14.53 8.80 9.48
CA TYR A 93 13.22 9.42 9.43
C TYR A 93 12.54 9.40 10.81
N SER A 94 11.98 10.55 11.17
CA SER A 94 11.12 10.76 12.35
C SER A 94 10.59 12.17 12.27
N LEU A 95 9.46 12.44 12.94
CA LEU A 95 8.85 13.77 12.98
C LEU A 95 9.02 14.35 14.38
N SER A 96 9.65 15.52 14.48
CA SER A 96 9.97 16.17 15.76
C SER A 96 8.81 16.96 16.38
N SER A 97 7.82 17.34 15.56
CA SER A 97 6.68 18.15 15.98
C SER A 97 5.56 18.10 14.93
N THR A 98 4.37 18.57 15.29
CA THR A 98 3.27 18.79 14.34
C THR A 98 3.67 19.75 13.20
N ALA A 99 4.49 20.76 13.48
CA ALA A 99 4.98 21.70 12.46
C ALA A 99 5.96 21.03 11.48
N ASP A 100 6.77 20.09 11.97
CA ASP A 100 7.64 19.25 11.14
C ASP A 100 6.81 18.30 10.27
N ALA A 101 5.77 17.68 10.83
CA ALA A 101 4.80 16.88 10.08
C ALA A 101 4.11 17.68 8.97
N GLN A 102 3.71 18.93 9.24
CA GLN A 102 3.15 19.82 8.21
C GLN A 102 4.18 20.14 7.12
N SER A 103 5.43 20.43 7.51
CA SER A 103 6.51 20.73 6.56
C SER A 103 6.78 19.54 5.64
N VAL A 104 6.77 18.31 6.17
CA VAL A 104 6.88 17.08 5.38
C VAL A 104 5.65 16.89 4.48
N ALA A 105 4.43 17.12 4.95
CA ALA A 105 3.22 17.07 4.11
C ALA A 105 3.29 18.04 2.93
N ASP A 106 3.73 19.28 3.17
CA ASP A 106 3.88 20.29 2.12
C ASP A 106 4.97 19.91 1.11
N TYR A 107 6.08 19.33 1.58
CA TYR A 107 7.13 18.79 0.72
C TYR A 107 6.58 17.67 -0.19
N LEU A 108 5.87 16.68 0.39
CA LEU A 108 5.26 15.58 -0.37
C LEU A 108 4.25 16.10 -1.40
N TRP A 109 3.40 17.05 -0.99
CA TRP A 109 2.42 17.68 -1.86
C TRP A 109 3.09 18.31 -3.09
N ASN A 110 4.13 19.12 -2.87
CA ASN A 110 4.77 19.89 -3.92
C ASN A 110 5.71 19.08 -4.83
N ASN A 111 6.32 18.01 -4.32
CA ASN A 111 7.34 17.25 -5.06
C ASN A 111 6.81 15.96 -5.70
N PHE A 112 5.72 15.39 -5.19
CA PHE A 112 5.22 14.08 -5.64
C PHE A 112 3.72 14.05 -5.97
N LEU A 113 2.93 14.93 -5.36
CA LEU A 113 1.48 14.98 -5.53
C LEU A 113 1.07 16.20 -6.39
N GLY A 114 -0.12 16.75 -6.16
CA GLY A 114 -0.72 17.79 -7.00
C GLY A 114 -0.20 19.22 -6.78
N GLY A 115 0.80 19.41 -5.92
CA GLY A 115 1.47 20.68 -5.75
C GLY A 115 2.50 20.97 -6.85
N SER A 116 3.33 21.98 -6.64
CA SER A 116 4.32 22.41 -7.64
C SER A 116 5.69 22.63 -7.01
N SER A 117 6.72 22.19 -7.73
CA SER A 117 8.14 22.34 -7.38
C SER A 117 8.94 22.39 -8.69
N SER A 118 10.00 23.19 -8.73
CA SER A 118 10.90 23.28 -9.89
C SER A 118 11.81 22.05 -10.04
N SER A 119 11.92 21.21 -9.01
CA SER A 119 12.85 20.09 -8.93
C SER A 119 12.17 18.83 -8.39
N ARG A 120 11.07 18.40 -9.04
CA ARG A 120 10.34 17.18 -8.67
C ARG A 120 11.20 15.93 -8.95
N PRO A 121 11.47 15.07 -7.95
CA PRO A 121 12.39 13.94 -8.11
C PRO A 121 11.99 12.92 -9.18
N LEU A 122 10.69 12.73 -9.40
CA LEU A 122 10.12 11.80 -10.38
C LEU A 122 9.62 12.51 -11.66
N GLY A 123 9.95 13.79 -11.82
CA GLY A 123 9.43 14.64 -12.89
C GLY A 123 8.00 15.12 -12.65
N ALA A 124 7.27 15.36 -13.73
CA ALA A 124 5.94 15.99 -13.71
C ALA A 124 4.79 15.06 -13.29
N ALA A 125 5.03 13.75 -13.15
CA ALA A 125 4.00 12.82 -12.71
C ALA A 125 3.43 13.18 -11.33
N VAL A 126 2.12 13.00 -11.18
CA VAL A 126 1.37 13.17 -9.94
C VAL A 126 1.00 11.78 -9.43
N LEU A 127 1.53 11.39 -8.27
CA LEU A 127 1.24 10.10 -7.66
C LEU A 127 -0.19 10.06 -7.10
N ASP A 128 -0.75 8.86 -6.99
CA ASP A 128 -2.11 8.63 -6.47
C ASP A 128 -2.19 8.80 -4.95
N GLY A 129 -1.07 8.63 -4.24
CA GLY A 129 -1.06 8.65 -2.77
C GLY A 129 0.29 8.47 -2.11
N ILE A 130 0.24 8.37 -0.78
CA ILE A 130 1.38 8.18 0.10
C ILE A 130 1.16 6.93 0.94
N ASP A 131 2.17 6.08 0.96
CA ASP A 131 2.25 4.89 1.79
C ASP A 131 3.15 5.12 3.01
N PHE A 132 2.68 4.70 4.17
CA PHE A 132 3.37 4.82 5.45
C PHE A 132 3.95 3.46 5.82
N ASP A 133 5.20 3.21 5.43
CA ASP A 133 5.99 2.05 5.84
C ASP A 133 7.00 2.44 6.92
N ILE A 134 6.46 2.80 8.08
CA ILE A 134 7.24 3.36 9.18
C ILE A 134 7.69 2.23 10.11
N GLU A 135 8.92 1.76 9.91
CA GLU A 135 9.48 0.64 10.66
C GLU A 135 10.32 1.07 11.87
N SER A 136 10.69 2.36 11.96
CA SER A 136 11.53 2.89 13.05
C SER A 136 11.29 4.39 13.32
N GLY A 137 12.06 4.99 14.24
CA GLY A 137 12.00 6.43 14.53
C GLY A 137 10.91 6.85 15.52
N GLY A 138 10.08 5.92 15.98
CA GLY A 138 8.99 6.17 16.94
C GLY A 138 7.68 6.60 16.28
N SER A 139 6.62 6.70 17.07
CA SER A 139 5.25 6.90 16.55
C SER A 139 4.77 8.35 16.48
N ALA A 140 5.60 9.30 16.90
CA ALA A 140 5.16 10.67 17.10
C ALA A 140 4.82 11.36 15.76
N HIS A 141 3.69 12.07 15.72
CA HIS A 141 3.27 12.99 14.65
C HIS A 141 2.97 12.36 13.26
N TYR A 142 2.98 11.04 13.12
CA TYR A 142 2.49 10.39 11.88
C TYR A 142 0.97 10.50 11.72
N ASP A 143 0.24 10.63 12.82
CA ASP A 143 -1.18 11.00 12.85
C ASP A 143 -1.40 12.44 12.36
N ASP A 144 -0.57 13.39 12.78
CA ASP A 144 -0.58 14.76 12.24
C ASP A 144 -0.29 14.77 10.73
N LEU A 145 0.74 14.02 10.29
CA LEU A 145 1.09 13.90 8.88
C LEU A 145 -0.09 13.33 8.05
N ALA A 146 -0.73 12.27 8.54
CA ALA A 146 -1.92 11.69 7.90
C ALA A 146 -3.07 12.69 7.82
N ASN A 147 -3.32 13.47 8.88
CA ASN A 147 -4.33 14.54 8.88
C ASN A 147 -4.04 15.58 7.80
N PHE A 148 -2.82 16.11 7.69
CA PHE A 148 -2.47 17.10 6.67
C PHE A 148 -2.61 16.57 5.25
N LEU A 149 -2.16 15.33 5.00
CA LEU A 149 -2.26 14.72 3.67
C LEU A 149 -3.72 14.37 3.29
N SER A 150 -4.55 13.96 4.26
CA SER A 150 -5.96 13.62 4.00
C SER A 150 -6.77 14.80 3.42
N GLN A 151 -6.38 16.04 3.77
CA GLN A 151 -7.00 17.25 3.24
C GLN A 151 -6.70 17.48 1.74
N LYS A 152 -5.74 16.75 1.17
CA LYS A 152 -5.30 16.86 -0.23
C LYS A 152 -6.02 15.91 -1.19
N GLN A 153 -7.00 15.13 -0.71
CA GLN A 153 -7.74 14.14 -1.50
C GLN A 153 -6.87 13.09 -2.21
N VAL A 154 -5.81 12.63 -1.53
CA VAL A 154 -4.91 11.58 -2.01
C VAL A 154 -5.17 10.28 -1.27
N LEU A 155 -4.75 9.15 -1.86
CA LEU A 155 -4.80 7.87 -1.15
C LEU A 155 -3.80 7.87 0.01
N LEU A 156 -4.23 7.39 1.17
CA LEU A 156 -3.36 7.14 2.32
C LEU A 156 -3.33 5.64 2.60
N THR A 157 -2.14 5.07 2.61
CA THR A 157 -1.94 3.65 2.91
C THR A 157 -0.89 3.46 3.99
N ALA A 158 -0.94 2.31 4.65
CA ALA A 158 -0.02 1.99 5.74
C ALA A 158 0.42 0.52 5.68
N ALA A 159 1.69 0.29 6.04
CA ALA A 159 2.32 -1.01 6.15
C ALA A 159 2.71 -1.34 7.60
N PRO A 160 1.78 -1.50 8.55
CA PRO A 160 2.14 -1.87 9.91
C PRO A 160 2.70 -3.29 9.98
N GLN A 161 3.54 -3.53 10.99
CA GLN A 161 3.94 -4.87 11.41
C GLN A 161 2.72 -5.68 11.87
N CYS A 162 2.77 -7.01 11.79
CA CYS A 162 1.64 -7.85 12.24
C CYS A 162 1.44 -7.90 13.76
N VAL A 163 2.37 -7.33 14.54
CA VAL A 163 2.21 -7.20 15.99
C VAL A 163 1.25 -6.05 16.27
N TYR A 164 0.15 -6.36 16.96
CA TYR A 164 -0.89 -5.37 17.26
C TYR A 164 -0.89 -4.99 18.75
N PRO A 165 -1.01 -3.69 19.10
CA PRO A 165 -0.96 -2.53 18.19
C PRO A 165 0.44 -2.33 17.61
N ASP A 166 0.51 -1.78 16.39
CA ASP A 166 1.78 -1.42 15.77
C ASP A 166 2.45 -0.27 16.54
N ALA A 167 3.74 -0.43 16.82
CA ALA A 167 4.48 0.49 17.68
C ALA A 167 4.73 1.88 17.06
N ASN A 168 4.80 1.98 15.73
CA ASN A 168 5.12 3.23 15.03
C ASN A 168 3.87 3.87 14.41
N LEU A 169 2.97 3.05 13.86
CA LEU A 169 1.78 3.48 13.13
C LEU A 169 0.49 3.43 13.95
N GLY A 170 0.53 2.91 15.18
CA GLY A 170 -0.64 2.80 16.06
C GLY A 170 -1.47 4.09 16.14
N PRO A 171 -0.89 5.25 16.54
CA PRO A 171 -1.60 6.53 16.59
C PRO A 171 -2.14 6.98 15.23
N ALA A 172 -1.34 6.84 14.16
CA ALA A 172 -1.75 7.23 12.81
C ALA A 172 -2.95 6.41 12.33
N LEU A 173 -2.94 5.09 12.52
CA LEU A 173 -4.03 4.19 12.15
C LEU A 173 -5.33 4.51 12.92
N GLN A 174 -5.23 4.93 14.18
CA GLN A 174 -6.40 5.31 15.01
C GLN A 174 -7.15 6.54 14.49
N THR A 175 -6.55 7.34 13.62
CA THR A 175 -7.23 8.47 12.97
C THR A 175 -8.39 8.03 12.06
N GLY A 176 -8.35 6.80 11.53
CA GLY A 176 -9.31 6.28 10.56
C GLY A 176 -9.25 6.96 9.19
N LEU A 177 -8.10 7.57 8.85
CA LEU A 177 -7.88 8.30 7.60
C LEU A 177 -7.28 7.45 6.47
N PHE A 178 -6.74 6.28 6.78
CA PHE A 178 -6.11 5.40 5.80
C PHE A 178 -7.15 4.66 4.96
N ASP A 179 -6.97 4.62 3.64
CA ASP A 179 -7.83 3.90 2.70
C ASP A 179 -7.49 2.40 2.66
N TYR A 180 -6.19 2.09 2.72
CA TYR A 180 -5.68 0.72 2.66
C TYR A 180 -4.63 0.46 3.74
N VAL A 181 -4.67 -0.74 4.31
CA VAL A 181 -3.68 -1.18 5.29
C VAL A 181 -3.17 -2.57 4.88
N TRP A 182 -1.93 -2.66 4.44
CA TRP A 182 -1.27 -3.94 4.09
C TRP A 182 -0.40 -4.36 5.26
N VAL A 183 -0.93 -5.25 6.11
CA VAL A 183 -0.22 -5.70 7.31
C VAL A 183 0.91 -6.64 6.90
N GLN A 184 2.11 -6.41 7.42
CA GLN A 184 3.31 -7.19 7.15
C GLN A 184 3.31 -8.49 7.98
N PHE A 185 2.92 -9.61 7.36
CA PHE A 185 2.83 -10.93 8.01
C PHE A 185 4.12 -11.76 7.86
N TYR A 186 5.25 -11.11 8.11
CA TYR A 186 6.60 -11.66 8.03
C TYR A 186 7.53 -10.94 9.02
N ASN A 187 8.73 -11.48 9.23
CA ASN A 187 9.75 -11.00 10.18
C ASN A 187 9.28 -10.94 11.66
N ASN A 188 8.17 -11.60 11.98
CA ASN A 188 7.54 -11.57 13.29
C ASN A 188 6.91 -12.95 13.63
N PRO A 189 7.69 -13.88 14.22
CA PRO A 189 7.25 -15.26 14.49
C PRO A 189 5.92 -15.39 15.27
N GLY A 190 5.62 -14.40 16.12
CA GLY A 190 4.39 -14.36 16.92
C GLY A 190 3.11 -14.10 16.13
N CYS A 191 3.21 -13.58 14.90
CA CYS A 191 2.05 -13.23 14.09
C CYS A 191 2.16 -13.59 12.61
N GLU A 192 3.29 -14.14 12.14
CA GLU A 192 3.48 -14.58 10.76
C GLU A 192 2.99 -16.02 10.50
N TYR A 193 3.18 -16.49 9.25
CA TYR A 193 3.03 -17.90 8.90
C TYR A 193 4.25 -18.70 9.37
N THR A 194 4.01 -19.86 9.98
CA THR A 194 5.07 -20.83 10.30
C THR A 194 4.77 -22.15 9.60
N SER A 195 5.80 -22.85 9.11
CA SER A 195 5.60 -24.14 8.44
C SER A 195 4.78 -25.10 9.30
N GLY A 196 3.65 -25.58 8.75
CA GLY A 196 2.72 -26.46 9.46
C GLY A 196 1.67 -25.76 10.34
N SER A 197 1.67 -24.43 10.47
CA SER A 197 0.71 -23.69 11.29
C SER A 197 0.37 -22.31 10.73
N THR A 198 -0.93 -22.05 10.53
CA THR A 198 -1.46 -20.72 10.18
C THR A 198 -2.07 -19.98 11.37
N SER A 199 -1.98 -20.54 12.57
CA SER A 199 -2.74 -20.05 13.74
C SER A 199 -2.34 -18.64 14.15
N ASN A 200 -1.05 -18.30 14.12
CA ASN A 200 -0.54 -16.98 14.49
C ASN A 200 -1.03 -15.91 13.51
N LEU A 201 -0.84 -16.14 12.21
CA LEU A 201 -1.34 -15.29 11.13
C LEU A 201 -2.85 -15.06 11.23
N ILE A 202 -3.65 -16.12 11.35
CA ILE A 202 -5.12 -16.00 11.41
C ILE A 202 -5.55 -15.22 12.66
N SER A 203 -4.90 -15.47 13.79
CA SER A 203 -5.21 -14.78 15.05
C SER A 203 -4.90 -13.29 14.96
N SER A 204 -3.72 -12.91 14.47
CA SER A 204 -3.33 -11.51 14.28
C SER A 204 -4.21 -10.81 13.23
N TRP A 205 -4.53 -11.47 12.12
CA TRP A 205 -5.49 -10.96 11.13
C TRP A 205 -6.88 -10.67 11.73
N GLY A 206 -7.34 -11.53 12.64
CA GLY A 206 -8.56 -11.30 13.41
C GLY A 206 -8.52 -10.01 14.23
N LEU A 207 -7.41 -9.75 14.92
CA LEU A 207 -7.19 -8.55 15.71
C LEU A 207 -7.14 -7.29 14.85
N GLY A 208 -6.35 -7.29 13.77
CA GLY A 208 -6.23 -6.15 12.85
C GLY A 208 -7.57 -5.75 12.21
N ARG A 209 -8.38 -6.72 11.78
CA ARG A 209 -9.73 -6.45 11.26
C ARG A 209 -10.67 -5.85 12.29
N ALA A 210 -10.59 -6.29 13.55
CA ALA A 210 -11.40 -5.72 14.61
C ALA A 210 -11.02 -4.27 14.91
N ALA A 211 -9.73 -3.94 14.84
CA ALA A 211 -9.20 -2.58 15.02
C ALA A 211 -9.61 -1.62 13.91
N CYS A 212 -9.71 -2.10 12.66
CA CYS A 212 -10.15 -1.29 11.52
C CYS A 212 -11.68 -1.06 11.47
N ARG A 213 -12.43 -1.56 12.46
CA ARG A 213 -13.85 -1.22 12.61
C ARG A 213 -13.98 0.13 13.31
N PRO A 214 -14.70 1.11 12.74
CA PRO A 214 -14.97 2.35 13.46
C PRO A 214 -15.75 2.03 14.75
N PRO A 215 -15.50 2.76 15.85
CA PRO A 215 -16.23 2.57 17.09
C PRO A 215 -17.74 2.77 16.85
N THR A 216 -18.55 1.87 17.41
CA THR A 216 -20.02 1.85 17.29
C THR A 216 -20.70 3.12 17.81
N SER A 217 -19.98 4.04 18.46
CA SER A 217 -20.50 5.32 18.96
C SER A 217 -20.60 6.44 17.91
N LEU A 218 -20.10 6.25 16.68
CA LEU A 218 -20.18 7.25 15.60
C LEU A 218 -21.42 7.14 14.71
N TRP A 219 -22.41 6.33 15.09
CA TRP A 219 -23.69 6.15 14.35
C TRP A 219 -24.73 7.26 14.60
N GLY A 220 -24.28 8.45 14.99
CA GLY A 220 -25.10 9.64 15.09
C GLY A 220 -24.37 10.82 14.49
N SER A 221 -24.89 11.35 13.39
CA SER A 221 -24.55 12.69 12.87
C SER A 221 -23.20 12.84 12.16
N ARG A 222 -23.00 12.15 11.02
CA ARG A 222 -22.21 12.72 9.91
C ARG A 222 -22.96 12.55 8.60
N HIS A 223 -23.01 13.62 7.82
CA HIS A 223 -23.70 13.73 6.54
C HIS A 223 -23.44 12.53 5.62
N PRO A 224 -24.42 12.12 4.80
CA PRO A 224 -24.22 11.07 3.80
C PRO A 224 -23.07 11.45 2.86
N PRO A 225 -22.17 10.51 2.50
CA PRO A 225 -21.13 10.78 1.53
C PRO A 225 -21.76 11.19 0.20
N THR A 226 -21.22 12.25 -0.42
CA THR A 226 -21.55 12.62 -1.80
C THR A 226 -21.19 11.46 -2.74
N PRO A 227 -21.97 11.22 -3.81
CA PRO A 227 -21.78 10.08 -4.69
C PRO A 227 -20.55 10.28 -5.59
N ARG A 228 -19.34 10.06 -5.06
CA ARG A 228 -18.17 9.72 -5.90
C ARG A 228 -18.24 8.23 -6.18
N GLU A 229 -18.40 7.92 -7.46
CA GLU A 229 -18.15 6.63 -8.11
C GLU A 229 -18.38 5.39 -7.22
N ARG A 230 -19.64 4.92 -7.20
CA ARG A 230 -19.90 3.52 -6.89
C ARG A 230 -19.09 2.69 -7.88
N LEU A 231 -17.88 2.27 -7.50
CA LEU A 231 -17.28 1.10 -8.10
C LEU A 231 -18.31 -0.02 -7.91
N HIS A 232 -18.93 -0.41 -9.02
CA HIS A 232 -19.80 -1.57 -9.02
C HIS A 232 -19.00 -2.72 -8.40
N PRO A 233 -19.53 -3.41 -7.37
CA PRO A 233 -18.90 -4.64 -6.93
C PRO A 233 -18.77 -5.53 -8.17
N PRO A 234 -17.62 -6.21 -8.39
CA PRO A 234 -17.54 -7.16 -9.48
C PRO A 234 -18.75 -8.08 -9.39
N ARG A 235 -19.52 -8.17 -10.47
CA ARG A 235 -20.68 -9.07 -10.57
C ARG A 235 -20.23 -10.44 -10.06
N ARG A 236 -21.05 -11.06 -9.19
CA ARG A 236 -20.82 -12.44 -8.73
C ARG A 236 -20.52 -13.31 -9.96
N VAL A 237 -19.30 -13.81 -10.03
CA VAL A 237 -18.92 -14.84 -10.98
C VAL A 237 -19.14 -16.15 -10.25
N ASP A 238 -20.34 -16.71 -10.40
CA ASP A 238 -20.58 -18.12 -10.11
C ASP A 238 -19.96 -18.92 -11.26
N ILE A 239 -18.89 -19.68 -11.01
CA ILE A 239 -18.41 -20.69 -11.97
C ILE A 239 -18.15 -22.00 -11.22
N ALA A 240 -19.09 -22.92 -11.47
CA ALA A 240 -18.92 -24.34 -11.32
C ALA A 240 -17.85 -24.87 -12.30
N GLY A 241 -17.14 -25.93 -11.89
CA GLY A 241 -16.46 -26.84 -12.80
C GLY A 241 -14.94 -26.71 -12.86
N PHE A 242 -14.25 -27.48 -12.01
CA PHE A 242 -12.90 -27.97 -12.29
C PHE A 242 -13.01 -29.18 -13.22
N ALA A 243 -12.42 -29.12 -14.41
CA ALA A 243 -11.96 -30.29 -15.14
C ALA A 243 -10.98 -29.89 -16.26
N GLY A 244 -9.74 -30.36 -16.14
CA GLY A 244 -8.75 -30.50 -17.21
C GLY A 244 -8.17 -29.21 -17.80
N ASP A 245 -6.89 -28.93 -17.57
CA ASP A 245 -5.85 -29.45 -18.45
C ASP A 245 -4.45 -29.14 -17.90
N GLN A 246 -3.50 -30.02 -18.18
CA GLN A 246 -2.12 -29.92 -17.72
C GLN A 246 -1.30 -28.96 -18.59
N GLY A 247 -0.60 -28.02 -17.97
CA GLY A 247 0.49 -27.30 -18.62
C GLY A 247 0.75 -25.90 -18.04
N LEU A 248 1.99 -25.70 -17.58
CA LEU A 248 2.62 -24.42 -17.21
C LEU A 248 2.28 -23.88 -15.82
N CYS A 249 3.01 -24.38 -14.81
CA CYS A 249 4.00 -23.60 -14.08
C CYS A 249 4.37 -24.36 -12.80
N GLN A 250 5.51 -25.00 -12.87
CA GLN A 250 6.27 -25.51 -11.74
C GLN A 250 6.80 -24.30 -10.94
N VAL A 251 5.90 -23.62 -10.21
CA VAL A 251 6.26 -22.56 -9.26
C VAL A 251 6.15 -23.18 -7.87
N ARG A 252 7.23 -22.98 -7.10
CA ARG A 252 7.69 -23.83 -6.00
C ARG A 252 6.63 -24.13 -4.94
N ARG A 253 6.71 -25.37 -4.46
CA ARG A 253 6.09 -25.89 -3.23
C ARG A 253 6.37 -24.89 -2.10
N ASP A 254 5.30 -24.31 -1.55
CA ASP A 254 5.17 -23.69 -0.21
C ASP A 254 3.96 -22.73 -0.10
N HIS A 255 3.12 -22.62 -1.13
CA HIS A 255 1.84 -21.90 -1.04
C HIS A 255 0.75 -22.71 -0.32
N ALA A 256 0.91 -22.95 0.99
CA ALA A 256 -0.19 -23.40 1.85
C ALA A 256 -1.25 -22.30 2.08
N VAL A 257 -0.91 -21.04 1.80
CA VAL A 257 -1.74 -19.86 2.11
C VAL A 257 -2.85 -19.64 1.05
N GLU A 258 -2.55 -19.83 -0.24
CA GLU A 258 -3.52 -19.54 -1.33
C GLU A 258 -4.79 -20.42 -1.28
N PRO A 259 -4.69 -21.74 -1.05
CA PRO A 259 -5.87 -22.60 -0.92
C PRO A 259 -6.72 -22.29 0.31
N LEU A 260 -6.11 -21.76 1.39
CA LEU A 260 -6.79 -21.42 2.64
C LEU A 260 -7.54 -20.07 2.55
N LEU A 261 -6.97 -19.07 1.87
CA LEU A 261 -7.62 -17.78 1.64
C LEU A 261 -8.83 -17.89 0.68
N ARG A 262 -8.87 -18.88 -0.21
CA ARG A 262 -10.02 -19.11 -1.11
C ARG A 262 -11.16 -19.89 -0.46
N ARG A 263 -10.87 -20.79 0.49
CA ARG A 263 -11.89 -21.70 1.08
C ARG A 263 -12.90 -21.03 2.01
N SER A 264 -12.64 -19.81 2.50
CA SER A 264 -13.47 -19.27 3.60
C SER A 264 -14.05 -17.87 3.37
N LYS A 265 -14.31 -17.50 2.11
CA LYS A 265 -14.94 -16.20 1.78
C LYS A 265 -14.17 -15.01 2.38
N TRP A 266 -12.83 -15.07 2.41
CA TRP A 266 -11.99 -14.06 3.05
C TRP A 266 -11.83 -12.77 2.22
N ILE A 267 -12.18 -12.82 0.92
CA ILE A 267 -12.31 -11.64 0.04
C ILE A 267 -13.78 -11.21 -0.01
N GLN A 268 -14.44 -11.10 1.15
CA GLN A 268 -15.75 -10.46 1.25
C GLN A 268 -15.61 -9.15 2.01
N CYS A 269 -15.57 -8.10 1.19
CA CYS A 269 -16.03 -6.74 1.43
C CYS A 269 -16.17 -6.34 2.90
N CYS A 270 -15.25 -5.49 3.36
CA CYS A 270 -15.67 -4.38 4.21
C CYS A 270 -16.93 -3.76 3.59
N SER A 271 -17.98 -3.64 4.41
CA SER A 271 -19.29 -3.10 4.07
C SER A 271 -19.16 -1.83 3.21
N PRO A 272 -20.10 -1.49 2.31
CA PRO A 272 -20.08 -0.26 1.50
C PRO A 272 -20.03 1.06 2.31
N TRP A 273 -19.90 0.97 3.64
CA TRP A 273 -19.80 2.05 4.61
C TRP A 273 -18.45 2.11 5.34
N GLN A 274 -17.50 1.21 5.04
CA GLN A 274 -16.19 1.13 5.72
C GLN A 274 -15.10 1.72 4.83
N ARG A 275 -14.28 2.62 5.40
CA ARG A 275 -13.23 3.36 4.67
C ARG A 275 -11.90 2.62 4.52
N VAL A 276 -11.68 1.54 5.29
CA VAL A 276 -10.38 0.83 5.33
C VAL A 276 -10.53 -0.57 4.75
N ILE A 277 -9.68 -0.93 3.78
CA ILE A 277 -9.54 -2.30 3.28
C ILE A 277 -8.17 -2.87 3.71
N CYS A 278 -8.18 -4.00 4.40
CA CYS A 278 -6.97 -4.69 4.84
C CYS A 278 -6.47 -5.69 3.79
N TYR A 279 -5.16 -5.73 3.57
CA TYR A 279 -4.47 -6.71 2.72
C TYR A 279 -3.33 -7.41 3.49
N LEU A 280 -2.90 -8.57 2.98
CA LEU A 280 -1.74 -9.30 3.47
C LEU A 280 -0.55 -8.97 2.58
N GLU A 281 0.56 -8.55 3.16
CA GLU A 281 1.85 -8.45 2.45
C GLU A 281 2.76 -9.64 2.82
N PHE A 282 3.45 -10.18 1.82
CA PHE A 282 4.43 -11.24 1.97
C PHE A 282 5.74 -10.79 1.31
N GLN A 283 6.84 -10.90 2.04
CA GLN A 283 8.18 -10.71 1.47
C GLN A 283 8.54 -11.92 0.58
N SER A 284 8.95 -11.66 -0.66
CA SER A 284 9.53 -12.71 -1.51
C SER A 284 10.91 -13.09 -0.98
N LEU A 285 11.08 -14.36 -0.59
CA LEU A 285 12.38 -14.97 -0.29
C LEU A 285 13.16 -15.30 -1.58
#